data_AF-A0A9Q3EBB1-F1
#
_entry.id   AF-A0A9Q3EBB1-F1
#
_cell.length_a   1.000
_cell.length_b   1.000
_cell.length_c   1.000
_cell.angle_alpha   90.00
_cell.angle_beta   90.00
_cell.angle_gamma   90.00
#
_symmetry.space_group_name_H-M   'P 1'
#
loop_
_entity.id
_entity.type
_entity.pdbx_description
1 polymer ?
#
loop_
_entity_poly.entity_id
_entity_poly.type
_entity_poly.pdbx_seq_one_letter_code
_entity_poly.pdbx_strand_id
1 'polypeptide(L)'
;MKPLADEVLKDSPLVMSGNSLPVSMAVTLAYNTSQHSTTQKTPAVVGKGWNPLLPVDYLKKTLLTINPTAKDFHEMWKRACDTAAICMPEAKEYDKQSWDKSHMEPNFKEGDKVLVSTLKFNNLKGPNKMRDPFVGPITIIKLIG
;
A
#
# COMPACT_ATOMS: atom_id res chain seq x y z
N MET A 1 -13.96 -15.85 -23.35
CA MET A 1 -13.96 -14.55 -22.63
C MET A 1 -13.79 -14.85 -21.15
N LYS A 2 -12.56 -14.70 -20.61
CA LYS A 2 -12.36 -14.74 -19.16
C LYS A 2 -12.87 -13.41 -18.58
N PRO A 3 -13.61 -13.40 -17.47
CA PRO A 3 -14.10 -12.16 -16.88
C PRO A 3 -12.92 -11.39 -16.25
N LEU A 4 -12.72 -10.16 -16.73
CA LEU A 4 -11.71 -9.18 -16.28
C LEU A 4 -11.76 -8.89 -14.76
N ALA A 5 -12.87 -9.25 -14.09
CA ALA A 5 -13.08 -9.03 -12.66
C ALA A 5 -12.22 -9.94 -11.76
N ASP A 6 -11.85 -11.15 -12.22
CA ASP A 6 -11.08 -12.10 -11.41
C ASP A 6 -9.59 -11.73 -11.28
N GLU A 7 -9.10 -10.84 -12.15
CA GLU A 7 -7.70 -10.41 -12.16
C GLU A 7 -7.48 -9.21 -11.22
N VAL A 8 -8.43 -8.27 -11.17
CA VAL A 8 -8.37 -7.08 -10.30
C VAL A 8 -8.46 -7.44 -8.80
N LEU A 9 -9.13 -8.56 -8.46
CA LEU A 9 -9.27 -9.03 -7.08
C LEU A 9 -8.02 -9.74 -6.52
N LYS A 10 -7.14 -10.26 -7.39
CA LYS A 10 -5.92 -10.97 -6.95
C LYS A 10 -4.83 -10.02 -6.44
N ASP A 11 -4.80 -8.80 -6.96
CA ASP A 11 -3.84 -7.76 -6.58
C ASP A 11 -4.33 -6.90 -5.40
N SER A 12 -5.48 -7.24 -4.82
CA SER A 12 -5.95 -6.58 -3.61
C SER A 12 -5.06 -6.99 -2.43
N PRO A 13 -4.54 -6.05 -1.60
CA PRO A 13 -3.62 -6.32 -0.48
C PRO A 13 -4.19 -7.17 0.66
N LEU A 14 -5.36 -7.79 0.46
CA LEU A 14 -6.06 -8.63 1.43
C LEU A 14 -5.95 -10.13 1.12
N VAL A 15 -5.28 -10.54 0.03
CA VAL A 15 -4.90 -11.94 -0.18
C VAL A 15 -3.59 -12.21 0.58
N MET A 16 -3.64 -12.08 1.90
CA MET A 16 -2.52 -12.48 2.76
C MET A 16 -2.53 -13.99 2.89
N SER A 17 -1.36 -14.57 2.62
CA SER A 17 -1.04 -15.99 2.58
C SER A 17 -1.56 -16.82 3.77
N GLY A 18 -2.03 -18.04 3.46
CA GLY A 18 -2.10 -19.16 4.39
C GLY A 18 -3.40 -19.29 5.18
N ASN A 19 -4.30 -20.16 4.69
CA ASN A 19 -5.63 -20.50 5.23
C ASN A 19 -6.74 -19.47 4.92
N SER A 20 -7.20 -19.48 3.67
CA SER A 20 -8.29 -18.65 3.19
C SER A 20 -9.64 -19.05 3.81
N LEU A 21 -9.96 -18.48 4.97
CA LEU A 21 -11.36 -18.31 5.35
C LEU A 21 -12.05 -17.38 4.34
N PRO A 22 -13.35 -17.57 4.05
CA PRO A 22 -14.10 -16.64 3.21
C PRO A 22 -13.97 -15.26 3.85
N VAL A 23 -13.46 -14.29 3.08
CA VAL A 23 -13.31 -12.90 3.52
C VAL A 23 -14.63 -12.47 4.15
N SER A 24 -14.61 -12.23 5.46
CA SER A 24 -15.82 -11.95 6.22
C SER A 24 -16.54 -10.74 5.61
N MET A 25 -17.85 -10.86 5.41
CA MET A 25 -18.67 -9.77 4.87
C MET A 25 -18.50 -8.46 5.65
N ALA A 26 -18.21 -8.55 6.96
CA ALA A 26 -17.95 -7.39 7.81
C ALA A 26 -16.65 -6.66 7.41
N VAL A 27 -15.58 -7.40 7.09
CA VAL A 27 -14.28 -6.81 6.70
C VAL A 27 -14.40 -6.15 5.32
N THR A 28 -15.04 -6.82 4.37
CA THR A 28 -15.30 -6.26 3.03
C THR A 28 -16.13 -4.98 3.11
N LEU A 29 -17.15 -4.95 3.96
CA LEU A 29 -17.97 -3.75 4.18
C LEU A 29 -17.15 -2.62 4.80
N ALA A 30 -16.36 -2.92 5.84
CA ALA A 30 -15.51 -1.93 6.51
C ALA A 30 -14.49 -1.31 5.55
N TYR A 31 -13.82 -2.12 4.72
CA TYR A 31 -12.87 -1.63 3.73
C TYR A 31 -13.54 -0.71 2.69
N ASN A 32 -14.68 -1.12 2.14
CA ASN A 32 -15.37 -0.37 1.09
C ASN A 32 -15.96 0.96 1.57
N THR A 33 -16.28 1.06 2.86
CA THR A 33 -16.88 2.24 3.50
C THR A 33 -15.86 3.13 4.21
N SER A 34 -14.63 2.66 4.42
CA SER A 34 -13.54 3.45 4.98
C SER A 34 -12.94 4.38 3.93
N GLN A 35 -12.57 5.59 4.33
CA GLN A 35 -11.87 6.52 3.45
C GLN A 35 -10.44 6.03 3.22
N HIS A 36 -9.99 6.05 1.96
CA HIS A 36 -8.61 5.75 1.62
C HIS A 36 -7.76 7.02 1.75
N SER A 37 -6.60 6.93 2.40
CA SER A 37 -5.74 8.09 2.72
C SER A 37 -5.28 8.85 1.47
N THR A 38 -4.99 8.14 0.38
CA THR A 38 -4.49 8.77 -0.85
C THR A 38 -5.57 9.50 -1.65
N THR A 39 -6.76 8.91 -1.78
CA THR A 39 -7.83 9.49 -2.61
C THR A 39 -8.79 10.34 -1.80
N GLN A 40 -8.76 10.24 -0.47
CA GLN A 40 -9.71 10.87 0.46
C GLN A 40 -11.18 10.52 0.15
N LYS A 41 -11.40 9.43 -0.60
CA LYS A 41 -12.70 8.88 -0.97
C LYS A 41 -12.78 7.43 -0.51
N THR A 42 -13.99 6.98 -0.25
CA THR A 42 -14.26 5.57 0.06
C THR A 42 -14.27 4.75 -1.25
N PRO A 43 -13.74 3.51 -1.27
CA PRO A 43 -13.77 2.66 -2.46
C PRO A 43 -15.17 2.46 -3.04
N ALA A 44 -16.21 2.36 -2.20
CA ALA A 44 -17.59 2.24 -2.67
C ALA A 44 -18.05 3.44 -3.52
N VAL A 45 -17.62 4.65 -3.17
CA VAL A 45 -17.94 5.88 -3.93
C VAL A 45 -17.18 5.92 -5.25
N VAL A 46 -15.92 5.49 -5.31
CA VAL A 46 -15.16 5.47 -6.56
C VAL A 46 -15.67 4.36 -7.49
N GLY A 47 -15.99 3.18 -6.97
CA GLY A 47 -16.46 2.05 -7.77
C GLY A 47 -17.93 2.11 -8.17
N LYS A 48 -18.81 2.52 -7.23
CA LYS A 48 -20.28 2.48 -7.40
C LYS A 48 -20.94 3.86 -7.36
N GLY A 49 -20.23 4.91 -6.97
CA GLY A 49 -20.78 6.27 -6.84
C GLY A 49 -21.51 6.57 -5.52
N TRP A 50 -21.71 5.57 -4.66
CA TRP A 50 -22.43 5.73 -3.38
C TRP A 50 -21.84 4.84 -2.27
N ASN A 51 -22.03 5.27 -1.02
CA ASN A 51 -21.64 4.52 0.17
C ASN A 51 -22.91 3.94 0.82
N PRO A 52 -22.96 2.64 1.19
CA PRO A 52 -24.10 2.11 1.94
C PRO A 52 -24.24 2.78 3.30
N LEU A 53 -25.50 2.91 3.74
CA LEU A 53 -25.81 3.39 5.07
C LEU A 53 -25.40 2.35 6.11
N LEU A 54 -24.57 2.74 7.08
CA LEU A 54 -24.18 1.89 8.18
C LEU A 54 -25.07 2.15 9.41
N PRO A 55 -25.19 1.19 10.35
CA PRO A 55 -25.94 1.41 11.60
C PRO A 55 -25.52 2.68 12.37
N VAL A 56 -24.23 3.01 12.33
CA VAL A 56 -23.67 4.23 12.96
C VAL A 56 -24.13 5.52 12.30
N ASP A 57 -24.54 5.48 11.02
CA ASP A 57 -24.99 6.65 10.30
C ASP A 57 -26.42 7.05 10.71
N TYR A 58 -27.26 6.08 11.09
CA TYR A 58 -28.60 6.36 11.64
C TYR A 58 -28.57 7.13 12.96
N LEU A 59 -27.48 7.02 13.72
CA LEU A 59 -27.29 7.80 14.95
C LEU A 59 -26.98 9.28 14.67
N LYS A 60 -26.55 9.61 13.44
CA LYS A 60 -26.24 10.98 13.01
C LYS A 60 -27.54 11.66 12.54
N LYS A 61 -28.03 12.63 13.31
CA LYS A 61 -29.27 13.40 12.98
C LYS A 61 -29.18 14.29 11.72
N THR A 62 -28.02 14.35 11.07
CA THR A 62 -27.70 15.28 9.98
C THR A 62 -27.67 14.63 8.59
N LEU A 63 -28.18 13.41 8.43
CA LEU A 63 -28.27 12.79 7.10
C LEU A 63 -29.33 13.51 6.26
N LEU A 64 -28.91 14.48 5.45
CA LEU A 64 -29.73 15.01 4.37
C LEU A 64 -29.90 13.90 3.33
N THR A 65 -31.14 13.46 3.10
CA THR A 65 -31.47 12.55 2.00
C THR A 65 -31.42 13.34 0.69
N ILE A 66 -30.23 13.41 0.08
CA ILE A 66 -30.05 14.01 -1.24
C ILE A 66 -30.41 12.94 -2.26
N ASN A 67 -31.47 13.17 -3.05
CA ASN A 67 -31.87 12.33 -4.17
C ASN A 67 -31.47 13.06 -5.48
N PRO A 68 -30.20 12.98 -5.92
CA PRO A 68 -29.75 13.68 -7.10
C PRO A 68 -30.43 13.12 -8.36
N THR A 69 -30.55 13.97 -9.38
CA THR A 69 -30.91 13.50 -10.73
C THR A 69 -29.82 12.54 -11.23
N ALA A 70 -30.17 11.59 -12.10
CA ALA A 70 -29.19 10.64 -12.68
C ALA A 70 -27.99 11.34 -13.34
N LYS A 71 -28.22 12.50 -13.97
CA LYS A 71 -27.16 13.33 -14.57
C LYS A 71 -26.20 13.88 -13.50
N ASP A 72 -26.75 14.47 -12.44
CA ASP A 72 -25.95 15.05 -11.35
C ASP A 72 -25.14 13.97 -10.64
N PHE A 73 -25.75 12.79 -10.42
CA PHE A 73 -25.06 11.62 -9.88
C PHE A 73 -23.87 11.19 -10.75
N HIS A 74 -24.07 11.09 -12.07
CA HIS A 74 -23.00 10.74 -13.00
C HIS A 74 -21.86 11.75 -12.95
N GLU A 75 -22.17 13.04 -12.93
CA GLU A 75 -21.14 14.09 -12.83
C GLU A 75 -20.37 14.01 -11.51
N MET A 76 -21.05 13.80 -10.39
CA MET A 76 -20.42 13.61 -9.09
C MET A 76 -19.49 12.40 -9.06
N TRP A 77 -19.97 11.27 -9.60
CA TRP A 77 -19.19 10.03 -9.66
C TRP A 77 -17.97 10.20 -10.57
N LYS A 78 -18.14 10.80 -11.75
CA LYS A 78 -17.05 11.09 -12.69
C LYS A 78 -15.96 11.94 -12.03
N ARG A 79 -16.32 13.00 -11.29
CA ARG A 79 -15.36 13.82 -10.54
C ARG A 79 -14.58 13.00 -9.51
N ALA A 80 -15.24 12.07 -8.82
CA ALA A 80 -14.58 11.19 -7.86
C ALA A 80 -13.58 10.24 -8.55
N CYS A 81 -13.95 9.68 -9.70
CA CYS A 81 -13.06 8.86 -10.52
C CYS A 81 -11.86 9.65 -11.06
N ASP A 82 -12.09 10.85 -11.60
CA ASP A 82 -11.04 11.71 -12.13
C ASP A 82 -10.04 12.11 -11.03
N THR A 83 -10.55 12.44 -9.83
CA THR A 83 -9.70 12.74 -8.66
C THR A 83 -8.86 11.53 -8.26
N ALA A 84 -9.48 10.34 -8.17
CA ALA A 84 -8.75 9.12 -7.84
C ALA A 84 -7.68 8.78 -8.88
N ALA A 85 -7.98 8.98 -10.17
CA ALA A 85 -7.05 8.75 -11.27
C ALA A 85 -5.80 9.66 -11.21
N ILE A 86 -5.94 10.87 -10.65
CA ILE A 86 -4.83 11.82 -10.45
C ILE A 86 -4.04 11.49 -9.17
N CYS A 87 -4.72 11.25 -8.05
CA CYS A 87 -4.05 11.05 -6.76
C CYS A 87 -3.22 9.75 -6.71
N MET A 88 -3.64 8.69 -7.41
CA MET A 88 -2.93 7.40 -7.44
C MET A 88 -1.50 7.49 -8.01
N PRO A 89 -1.28 8.03 -9.23
CA PRO A 89 0.08 8.18 -9.77
C PRO A 89 0.92 9.16 -8.97
N GLU A 90 0.33 10.26 -8.47
CA GLU A 90 1.04 11.24 -7.64
C GLU A 90 1.58 10.62 -6.35
N ALA A 91 0.76 9.83 -5.65
CA ALA A 91 1.20 9.14 -4.45
C ALA A 91 2.27 8.09 -4.74
N LYS A 92 2.11 7.33 -5.85
CA LYS A 92 3.12 6.36 -6.27
C LYS A 92 4.47 7.02 -6.54
N GLU A 93 4.46 8.16 -7.22
CA GLU A 93 5.68 8.90 -7.52
C GLU A 93 6.29 9.53 -6.26
N TYR A 94 5.46 10.06 -5.35
CA TYR A 94 5.92 10.56 -4.05
C TYR A 94 6.60 9.47 -3.21
N ASP A 95 5.97 8.29 -3.11
CA ASP A 95 6.49 7.15 -2.38
C ASP A 95 7.82 6.68 -2.99
N LYS A 96 7.90 6.62 -4.32
CA LYS A 96 9.14 6.31 -5.04
C LYS A 96 10.23 7.32 -4.72
N GLN A 97 9.97 8.62 -4.80
CA GLN A 97 10.97 9.66 -4.52
C GLN A 97 11.44 9.62 -3.05
N SER A 98 10.51 9.41 -2.11
CA SER A 98 10.83 9.26 -0.68
C SER A 98 11.71 8.03 -0.43
N TRP A 99 11.40 6.92 -1.11
CA TRP A 99 12.20 5.71 -1.08
C TRP A 99 13.60 5.93 -1.67
N ASP A 100 13.68 6.44 -2.89
CA ASP A 100 14.95 6.71 -3.59
C ASP A 100 15.85 7.67 -2.79
N LYS A 101 15.25 8.67 -2.11
CA LYS A 101 15.98 9.61 -1.24
C LYS A 101 16.56 8.93 0.01
N SER A 102 15.81 8.02 0.62
CA SER A 102 16.23 7.34 1.85
C SER A 102 17.13 6.13 1.59
N HIS A 103 17.00 5.51 0.42
CA HIS A 103 17.69 4.28 0.00
C HIS A 103 18.66 4.54 -1.13
N MET A 104 19.40 5.66 -1.05
CA MET A 104 20.58 5.84 -1.89
C MET A 104 21.59 4.74 -1.56
N GLU A 105 21.86 3.88 -2.55
CA GLU A 105 22.96 2.93 -2.45
C GLU A 105 24.27 3.72 -2.29
N PRO A 106 25.05 3.45 -1.24
CA PRO A 106 26.33 4.11 -1.07
C PRO A 106 27.25 3.75 -2.25
N ASN A 107 27.84 4.77 -2.87
CA ASN A 107 28.80 4.56 -3.94
C ASN A 107 30.13 4.09 -3.35
N PHE A 108 30.42 2.81 -3.52
CA PHE A 108 31.63 2.18 -2.99
C PHE A 108 32.81 2.33 -3.96
N LYS A 109 33.99 2.67 -3.44
CA LYS A 109 35.23 2.68 -4.21
C LYS A 109 36.19 1.60 -3.74
N GLU A 110 37.05 1.14 -4.64
CA GLU A 110 38.16 0.26 -4.29
C GLU A 110 39.07 0.99 -3.28
N GLY A 111 39.40 0.31 -2.18
CA GLY A 111 40.13 0.89 -1.06
C GLY A 111 39.27 1.47 0.07
N ASP A 112 37.95 1.58 -0.09
CA ASP A 112 37.06 2.01 1.00
C ASP A 112 36.95 0.95 2.09
N LYS A 113 36.84 1.40 3.35
CA LYS A 113 36.62 0.54 4.52
C LYS A 113 35.13 0.45 4.82
N VAL A 114 34.56 -0.74 4.71
CA VAL A 114 33.13 -0.99 4.92
C VAL A 114 32.91 -2.01 6.02
N LEU A 115 31.76 -1.91 6.68
CA LEU A 115 31.30 -2.89 7.65
C LEU A 115 30.42 -3.93 6.95
N VAL A 116 30.64 -5.21 7.19
CA VAL A 116 29.85 -6.28 6.57
C VAL A 116 28.85 -6.86 7.58
N SER A 117 27.59 -6.99 7.16
CA SER A 117 26.50 -7.46 8.04
C SER A 117 26.62 -8.94 8.39
N THR A 118 26.55 -9.27 9.68
CA THR A 118 26.70 -10.65 10.19
C THR A 118 25.48 -11.55 9.97
N LEU A 119 24.36 -11.00 9.48
CA LEU A 119 23.06 -11.67 9.40
C LEU A 119 23.06 -13.00 8.62
N LYS A 120 23.90 -13.10 7.58
CA LYS A 120 23.99 -14.30 6.72
C LYS A 120 25.23 -15.15 6.97
N PHE A 121 26.06 -14.83 7.97
CA PHE A 121 27.27 -15.60 8.24
C PHE A 121 27.00 -16.78 9.18
N ASN A 122 26.94 -17.98 8.60
CA ASN A 122 26.80 -19.23 9.36
C ASN A 122 28.12 -19.68 10.03
N ASN A 123 29.26 -19.11 9.63
CA ASN A 123 30.60 -19.49 10.10
C ASN A 123 31.07 -18.73 11.34
N LEU A 124 30.25 -17.80 11.87
CA LEU A 124 30.54 -17.12 13.13
C LEU A 124 30.13 -18.02 14.31
N LYS A 125 30.75 -17.85 15.47
CA LYS A 125 30.47 -18.64 16.69
C LYS A 125 29.44 -17.92 17.57
N GLY A 126 28.54 -18.66 18.24
CA GLY A 126 27.57 -18.13 19.24
C GLY A 126 26.11 -18.05 18.77
N PRO A 127 25.17 -17.53 19.57
CA PRO A 127 23.77 -17.35 19.16
C PRO A 127 23.54 -16.00 18.44
N ASN A 128 22.69 -15.98 17.40
CA ASN A 128 22.45 -14.79 16.55
C ASN A 128 22.10 -13.51 17.32
N LYS A 129 21.44 -13.64 18.49
CA LYS A 129 21.02 -12.49 19.32
C LYS A 129 22.16 -11.84 20.13
N MET A 130 23.28 -12.54 20.33
CA MET A 130 24.43 -12.05 21.13
C MET A 130 25.63 -11.63 20.25
N ARG A 131 25.51 -11.75 18.93
CA ARG A 131 26.58 -11.37 18.00
C ARG A 131 26.44 -9.92 17.60
N ASP A 132 27.56 -9.26 17.32
CA ASP A 132 27.56 -7.92 16.72
C ASP A 132 26.90 -7.98 15.33
N PRO A 133 25.91 -7.12 15.01
CA PRO A 133 25.30 -7.05 13.68
C PRO A 133 26.28 -6.74 12.54
N PHE A 134 27.46 -6.19 12.83
CA PHE A 134 28.46 -5.82 11.83
C PHE A 134 29.86 -6.30 12.22
N VAL A 135 30.63 -6.79 11.24
CA VAL A 135 32.04 -7.19 11.44
C VAL A 135 32.93 -6.24 10.67
N GLY A 136 33.81 -5.56 11.43
CA GLY A 136 35.11 -4.98 11.06
C GLY A 136 35.15 -4.03 9.87
N PRO A 137 36.08 -3.06 9.84
CA PRO A 137 36.35 -2.33 8.61
C PRO A 137 37.11 -3.25 7.64
N ILE A 138 36.40 -3.82 6.68
CA ILE A 138 36.96 -4.61 5.58
C ILE A 138 37.19 -3.69 4.39
N THR A 139 38.37 -3.78 3.78
CA THR A 139 38.70 -2.98 2.60
C THR A 139 38.12 -3.63 1.34
N ILE A 140 37.44 -2.85 0.50
CA ILE A 140 36.99 -3.31 -0.81
C ILE A 140 38.19 -3.49 -1.72
N ILE A 141 38.44 -4.74 -2.14
CA ILE A 141 39.57 -5.09 -3.02
C ILE A 141 39.22 -4.86 -4.49
N LYS A 142 37.98 -5.19 -4.86
CA LYS A 142 37.50 -5.11 -6.24
C LYS A 142 35.99 -4.94 -6.25
N LEU A 143 35.50 -4.02 -7.07
CA LEU A 143 34.07 -3.87 -7.33
C LEU A 143 33.67 -4.81 -8.47
N ILE A 144 32.73 -5.72 -8.21
CA ILE A 144 32.15 -6.61 -9.23
C ILE A 144 30.74 -6.10 -9.47
N GLY A 145 30.52 -5.51 -10.64
CA GLY A 145 29.21 -5.05 -11.12
C GLY A 145 28.53 -6.12 -11.96
#